data_AF-A0A0K3B9V4-F1
#
_entry.id   AF-A0A0K3B9V4-F1
#
_cell.length_a   1.000
_cell.length_b   1.000
_cell.length_c   1.000
_cell.angle_alpha   90.00
_cell.angle_beta   90.00
_cell.angle_gamma   90.00
#
_symmetry.space_group_name_H-M   'P 1'
#
loop_
_entity.id
_entity.type
_entity.pdbx_description
1 polymer ?
#
loop_
_entity_poly.entity_id
_entity_poly.type
_entity_poly.pdbx_seq_one_letter_code
_entity_poly.pdbx_strand_id
1 'polypeptide(L)'
;MTTTWSTIGPGATAEDIVGSLRAQAASLTVFADALADSDSAGSAALQEEALQLRCQAAVIEDLAELHDELTQRLHALDEPTTSLWGLG
;
A
#
# COMPACT_ATOMS: atom_id res chain seq x y z
N MET A 1 -17.79 6.81 8.69
CA MET A 1 -17.80 5.96 7.48
C MET A 1 -16.53 5.13 7.52
N THR A 2 -16.64 3.81 7.51
CA THR A 2 -15.53 2.85 7.58
C THR A 2 -15.03 2.57 6.17
N THR A 3 -13.88 3.14 5.80
CA THR A 3 -13.22 2.93 4.50
C THR A 3 -12.68 1.50 4.37
N THR A 4 -13.49 0.67 3.71
CA THR A 4 -13.12 -0.25 2.62
C THR A 4 -11.71 -0.89 2.61
N TRP A 5 -11.37 -1.67 3.63
CA TRP A 5 -10.47 -2.83 3.42
C TRP A 5 -11.15 -3.99 2.67
N SER A 6 -12.46 -3.90 2.41
CA SER A 6 -13.29 -5.00 1.91
C SER A 6 -13.10 -5.37 0.43
N THR A 7 -12.32 -4.62 -0.35
CA THR A 7 -12.12 -4.90 -1.79
C THR A 7 -10.99 -5.89 -2.05
N ILE A 8 -10.18 -6.19 -1.03
CA ILE A 8 -8.94 -6.94 -1.19
C ILE A 8 -9.21 -8.36 -0.72
N GLY A 9 -9.32 -9.27 -1.69
CA GLY A 9 -9.55 -10.69 -1.41
C GLY A 9 -8.41 -11.29 -0.58
N PRO A 10 -8.69 -12.35 0.21
CA PRO A 10 -7.64 -13.05 0.93
C PRO A 10 -6.57 -13.56 -0.05
N GLY A 11 -5.33 -13.10 0.11
CA GLY A 11 -4.18 -13.45 -0.73
C GLY A 11 -3.68 -12.37 -1.69
N ALA A 12 -4.24 -11.16 -1.67
CA ALA A 12 -3.69 -10.04 -2.45
C ALA A 12 -2.27 -9.67 -1.98
N THR A 13 -1.42 -9.35 -2.93
CA THR A 13 -0.05 -8.90 -2.64
C THR A 13 -0.05 -7.44 -2.17
N ALA A 14 1.02 -6.99 -1.51
CA ALA A 14 1.16 -5.59 -1.13
C ALA A 14 1.07 -4.66 -2.37
N GLU A 15 1.61 -5.08 -3.51
CA GLU A 15 1.54 -4.36 -4.78
C GLU A 15 0.09 -4.18 -5.25
N ASP A 16 -0.73 -5.24 -5.22
CA ASP A 16 -2.15 -5.17 -5.59
C ASP A 16 -2.92 -4.17 -4.72
N ILE A 17 -2.62 -4.17 -3.41
CA ILE A 17 -3.24 -3.29 -2.44
C ILE A 17 -2.86 -1.84 -2.71
N VAL A 18 -1.56 -1.56 -2.87
CA VAL A 18 -1.03 -0.24 -3.18
C VAL A 18 -1.61 0.28 -4.49
N GLY A 19 -1.65 -0.55 -5.53
CA GLY A 19 -2.25 -0.20 -6.83
C GLY A 19 -3.72 0.19 -6.70
N SER A 20 -4.51 -0.59 -5.96
CA SER A 20 -5.93 -0.30 -5.71
C SER A 20 -6.14 1.01 -4.94
N LEU A 21 -5.34 1.26 -3.90
CA LEU A 21 -5.43 2.49 -3.11
C LEU A 21 -5.07 3.73 -3.96
N ARG A 22 -4.00 3.63 -4.76
CA ARG A 22 -3.59 4.71 -5.67
C ARG A 22 -4.65 4.99 -6.73
N ALA A 23 -5.27 3.95 -7.30
CA ALA A 23 -6.35 4.10 -8.27
C ALA A 23 -7.60 4.78 -7.67
N GLN A 24 -7.99 4.38 -6.46
CA GLN A 24 -9.11 5.01 -5.74
C GLN A 24 -8.80 6.47 -5.41
N ALA A 25 -7.60 6.78 -4.92
CA ALA A 25 -7.18 8.15 -4.64
C ALA A 25 -7.20 9.04 -5.90
N ALA A 26 -6.73 8.52 -7.04
CA ALA A 26 -6.78 9.23 -8.31
C ALA A 26 -8.22 9.53 -8.74
N SER A 27 -9.12 8.55 -8.61
CA SER A 27 -10.54 8.71 -8.89
C SER A 27 -11.19 9.80 -8.03
N LEU A 28 -10.93 9.78 -6.72
CA LEU A 28 -11.44 10.79 -5.79
C LEU A 28 -10.94 12.20 -6.12
N THR A 29 -9.67 12.36 -6.49
CA THR A 29 -9.15 13.67 -6.93
C THR A 29 -9.87 14.17 -8.19
N VAL A 30 -10.16 13.31 -9.17
CA VAL A 30 -10.93 13.71 -10.36
C VAL A 30 -12.34 14.19 -9.98
N PHE A 31 -13.02 13.48 -9.06
CA PHE A 31 -14.33 13.91 -8.58
C PHE A 31 -14.28 15.20 -7.76
N ALA A 32 -13.23 15.37 -6.95
CA ALA A 32 -13.01 16.58 -6.18
C ALA A 32 -12.83 17.80 -7.09
N ASP A 33 -12.04 17.66 -8.15
CA ASP A 33 -11.80 18.74 -9.12
C ASP A 33 -13.09 19.09 -9.88
N ALA A 34 -13.89 18.09 -10.25
CA ALA A 34 -15.19 18.31 -10.88
C ALA A 34 -16.20 19.03 -9.97
N LEU A 35 -16.09 18.85 -8.65
CA LEU A 35 -16.96 19.48 -7.65
C LEU A 35 -16.47 20.84 -7.17
N ALA A 36 -15.22 21.23 -7.44
CA ALA A 36 -14.55 22.39 -6.86
C ALA A 36 -15.36 23.70 -6.98
N ASP A 37 -16.01 23.92 -8.12
CA ASP A 37 -16.77 25.15 -8.40
C ASP A 37 -18.22 25.13 -7.89
N SER A 38 -18.76 23.94 -7.55
CA SER A 38 -20.18 23.77 -7.19
C SER A 38 -20.39 23.40 -5.72
N ASP A 39 -19.46 22.65 -5.13
CA ASP A 39 -19.46 22.22 -3.73
C ASP A 39 -18.02 22.16 -3.22
N SER A 40 -17.52 23.31 -2.75
CA SER A 40 -16.16 23.43 -2.24
C SER A 40 -15.92 22.60 -0.98
N ALA A 41 -16.94 22.36 -0.16
CA ALA A 41 -16.84 21.51 1.02
C ALA A 41 -16.73 20.04 0.64
N GLY A 42 -17.57 19.58 -0.30
CA GLY A 42 -17.50 18.23 -0.87
C GLY A 42 -16.19 17.97 -1.60
N SER A 43 -15.72 18.94 -2.39
CA SER A 43 -14.41 18.87 -3.04
C SER A 43 -13.26 18.71 -2.04
N ALA A 44 -13.24 19.53 -0.98
CA ALA A 44 -12.22 19.43 0.07
C ALA A 44 -12.25 18.08 0.80
N ALA A 45 -13.45 17.56 1.10
CA ALA A 45 -13.60 16.25 1.73
C ALA A 45 -13.05 15.11 0.85
N LEU A 46 -13.29 15.15 -0.46
CA LEU A 46 -12.76 14.16 -1.40
C LEU A 46 -11.24 14.27 -1.57
N GLN A 47 -10.66 15.48 -1.53
CA GLN A 47 -9.21 15.65 -1.54
C GLN A 47 -8.56 15.07 -0.28
N GLU A 48 -9.17 15.27 0.90
CA GLU A 48 -8.69 14.69 2.15
C GLU A 48 -8.72 13.16 2.11
N GLU A 49 -9.82 12.57 1.63
CA GLU A 49 -9.93 11.12 1.48
C GLU A 49 -8.90 10.58 0.47
N ALA A 50 -8.69 11.27 -0.66
CA ALA A 50 -7.65 10.93 -1.62
C ALA A 50 -6.23 10.99 -1.01
N LEU A 51 -5.95 12.00 -0.18
CA LEU A 51 -4.68 12.11 0.53
C LEU A 51 -4.50 10.94 1.51
N GLN A 52 -5.53 10.61 2.29
CA GLN A 52 -5.49 9.50 3.23
C GLN A 52 -5.16 8.17 2.52
N LEU A 53 -5.79 7.89 1.39
CA LEU A 53 -5.52 6.68 0.60
C LEU A 53 -4.08 6.65 0.06
N ARG A 54 -3.53 7.80 -0.37
CA ARG A 54 -2.12 7.90 -0.79
C ARG A 54 -1.15 7.63 0.35
N CYS A 55 -1.42 8.19 1.53
CA CYS A 55 -0.61 7.94 2.72
C CYS A 55 -0.66 6.46 3.13
N GLN A 56 -1.84 5.84 3.09
CA GLN A 56 -1.98 4.41 3.36
C GLN A 56 -1.19 3.56 2.36
N ALA A 57 -1.24 3.90 1.07
CA ALA A 57 -0.48 3.20 0.04
C ALA A 57 1.04 3.30 0.31
N ALA A 58 1.55 4.49 0.65
CA ALA A 58 2.96 4.69 0.96
C ALA A 58 3.43 3.85 2.15
N VAL A 59 2.64 3.83 3.24
CA VAL A 59 2.97 3.02 4.43
C VAL A 59 3.04 1.52 4.11
N ILE A 60 2.14 1.03 3.25
CA ILE A 60 2.13 -0.39 2.87
C ILE A 60 3.33 -0.73 1.99
N GLU A 61 3.70 0.17 1.07
CA GLU A 61 4.89 0.03 0.21
C GLU A 61 6.17 -0.05 1.06
N ASP A 62 6.34 0.87 2.02
CA ASP A 62 7.49 0.89 2.94
C ASP A 62 7.56 -0.38 3.81
N LEU A 63 6.42 -0.88 4.28
CA LEU A 63 6.35 -2.11 5.06
C LEU A 63 6.68 -3.35 4.22
N ALA A 64 6.27 -3.37 2.95
CA ALA A 64 6.59 -4.46 2.03
C ALA A 64 8.09 -4.50 1.72
N GLU A 65 8.70 -3.34 1.46
CA GLU A 65 10.15 -3.23 1.25
C GLU A 65 10.93 -3.72 2.49
N LEU A 66 10.52 -3.29 3.69
CA LEU A 66 11.14 -3.76 4.93
C LEU A 66 10.99 -5.28 5.11
N HIS A 67 9.82 -5.84 4.80
CA HIS A 67 9.59 -7.28 4.87
C HIS A 67 10.53 -8.05 3.92
N ASP A 68 10.69 -7.56 2.69
CA ASP A 68 11.56 -8.18 1.70
C ASP A 68 13.04 -8.08 2.10
N GLU A 69 13.47 -6.94 2.64
CA GLU A 69 14.82 -6.77 3.20
C GLU A 69 15.10 -7.76 4.34
N LEU A 70 14.17 -7.89 5.28
CA LEU A 70 14.31 -8.80 6.41
C LEU A 70 14.37 -10.25 5.95
N THR A 71 13.56 -10.62 4.95
CA THR A 71 13.56 -11.95 4.34
C THR A 71 14.91 -12.25 3.68
N GLN A 72 15.47 -11.30 2.93
CA GLN A 72 16.80 -11.44 2.32
C GLN A 72 17.90 -11.59 3.36
N ARG A 73 17.88 -10.80 4.44
CA ARG A 73 18.85 -10.91 5.54
C ARG A 73 18.76 -12.24 6.26
N LEU A 74 17.54 -12.76 6.46
CA LEU A 74 17.33 -14.08 7.05
C LEU A 74 17.93 -15.18 6.15
N HIS A 75 17.68 -15.14 4.85
CA HIS A 75 18.28 -16.11 3.91
C HIS A 75 19.80 -16.04 3.87
N ALA A 76 20.38 -14.84 3.89
CA ALA A 76 21.84 -14.67 3.94
C ALA A 76 22.46 -15.22 5.24
N LEU A 77 21.72 -15.22 6.35
CA LEU A 77 22.16 -15.82 7.62
C LEU A 77 22.06 -17.36 7.62
N ASP A 78 21.16 -17.95 6.82
CA ASP A 78 20.98 -19.42 6.70
C ASP A 78 21.96 -20.09 5.71
N GLU A 79 22.50 -19.33 4.76
CA GLU A 79 23.50 -19.83 3.79
C GLU A 79 24.81 -20.36 4.42
N PRO A 80 25.43 -19.68 5.41
CA PRO A 80 26.65 -20.17 6.06
C PRO A 80 26.41 -21.38 6.98
N THR A 81 25.23 -21.51 7.60
CA THR A 81 24.88 -22.69 8.39
C THR A 81 24.73 -23.91 7.50
N THR A 82 24.03 -23.82 6.37
CA THR A 82 23.86 -24.95 5.44
C THR A 82 25.19 -25.47 4.89
N SER A 83 26.16 -24.58 4.67
CA SER A 83 27.51 -24.92 4.23
C SER A 83 28.35 -25.66 5.29
N LEU A 84 28.08 -25.44 6.59
CA LEU A 84 28.75 -26.10 7.70
C LEU A 84 28.22 -27.52 7.99
N TRP A 85 26.95 -27.79 7.66
CA TRP A 85 26.34 -29.12 7.84
C TRP A 85 26.44 -30.02 6.59
N GLY A 86 26.84 -29.48 5.43
CA GLY A 86 27.05 -30.21 4.18
C GLY A 86 28.46 -30.78 3.96
N LEU A 87 29.39 -30.57 4.89
CA LEU A 87 30.77 -31.09 4.87
C LEU A 87 31.04 -32.14 5.97
N GLY A 88 29.98 -32.71 6.55
CA GLY A 88 30.04 -33.83 7.50
C GLY A 88 29.85 -35.18 6.83
#